data_AF-A0A7J2XAL1-F1
#
_entry.id   AF-A0A7J2XAL1-F1
#
_cell.length_a   1.000
_cell.length_b   1.000
_cell.length_c   1.000
_cell.angle_alpha   90.00
_cell.angle_beta   90.00
_cell.angle_gamma   90.00
#
_symmetry.space_group_name_H-M   'P 1'
#
loop_
_entity.id
_entity.type
_entity.pdbx_description
1 polymer ?
#
loop_
_entity_poly.entity_id
_entity_poly.type
_entity_poly.pdbx_seq_one_letter_code
_entity_poly.pdbx_strand_id
1 'polypeptide(L)'
;AGLVCNLGTGDLGALPHSNNKIVLVDEFDKIPEADVEYCYELLSNGRCSVHSSRIHTEIESRFIMIAFANPRRGVFRGNPMEEIPLPPLLVSRFALIVRTENIGEDERKALFKEKFYGRSEIRVKPEYYDRWIKVSRNFKPDIVAGEREVDRYIEKASKLVERYQSTNLRRDLRMGDYIRRIPLAIARSSFKNVDADVLRESEDIIEGSIESWENA
;
A
#
# COMPACT_ATOMS: atom_id res chain seq x y z
N ALA A 1 12.07 -10.78 17.78
CA ALA A 1 12.58 -9.58 17.09
C ALA A 1 11.40 -8.74 16.62
N GLY A 2 11.57 -7.42 16.49
CA GLY A 2 10.53 -6.50 15.99
C GLY A 2 10.22 -6.72 14.51
N LEU A 3 9.95 -5.64 13.78
CA LEU A 3 9.59 -5.71 12.37
C LEU A 3 10.82 -5.99 11.49
N VAL A 4 11.95 -5.34 11.79
CA VAL A 4 13.21 -5.52 11.03
C VAL A 4 14.28 -6.23 11.83
N CYS A 5 14.65 -5.74 13.01
CA CYS A 5 15.65 -6.39 13.84
C CYS A 5 15.53 -5.98 15.31
N ASN A 6 16.16 -6.73 16.20
CA ASN A 6 16.38 -6.30 17.57
C ASN A 6 17.87 -5.98 17.75
N LEU A 7 18.21 -4.70 17.90
CA LEU A 7 19.60 -4.25 18.04
C LEU A 7 20.28 -4.75 19.34
N GLY A 8 19.49 -5.05 20.38
CA GLY A 8 20.00 -5.54 21.66
C GLY A 8 20.37 -7.02 21.65
N THR A 9 19.63 -7.85 20.91
CA THR A 9 19.89 -9.30 20.79
C THR A 9 20.62 -9.67 19.50
N GLY A 10 20.52 -8.86 18.45
CA GLY A 10 21.01 -9.17 17.10
C GLY A 10 20.03 -10.01 16.27
N ASP A 11 18.83 -10.31 16.79
CA ASP A 11 17.87 -11.14 16.07
C ASP A 11 17.19 -10.38 14.93
N LEU A 12 17.01 -11.05 13.79
CA LEU A 12 16.26 -10.54 12.65
C LEU A 12 14.74 -10.67 12.86
N GLY A 13 14.01 -9.66 12.40
CA GLY A 13 12.55 -9.56 12.43
C GLY A 13 11.87 -10.25 11.26
N ALA A 14 10.61 -9.89 11.00
CA ALA A 14 9.81 -10.49 9.93
C ALA A 14 10.25 -10.06 8.52
N LEU A 15 10.56 -8.77 8.32
CA LEU A 15 10.90 -8.24 6.99
C LEU A 15 12.14 -8.88 6.35
N PRO A 16 13.23 -9.18 7.07
CA PRO A 16 14.38 -9.91 6.53
C PRO A 16 14.05 -11.27 5.91
N HIS A 17 12.98 -11.93 6.37
CA HIS A 17 12.55 -13.25 5.89
C HIS A 17 11.42 -13.21 4.85
N SER A 18 11.10 -12.01 4.35
CA SER A 18 9.90 -11.73 3.55
C SER A 18 10.16 -11.54 2.05
N ASN A 19 11.37 -11.84 1.56
CA ASN A 19 11.70 -11.67 0.15
C ASN A 19 10.73 -12.47 -0.77
N ASN A 20 10.17 -11.77 -1.76
CA ASN A 20 9.12 -12.22 -2.68
C ASN A 20 7.78 -12.64 -2.02
N LYS A 21 7.48 -12.15 -0.83
CA LYS A 21 6.23 -12.44 -0.09
C LYS A 21 5.33 -11.21 0.03
N ILE A 22 4.10 -11.47 0.45
CA ILE A 22 3.18 -10.45 0.96
C ILE A 22 3.35 -10.44 2.49
N VAL A 23 3.49 -9.25 3.06
CA VAL A 23 3.60 -9.04 4.50
C VAL A 23 2.38 -8.25 4.96
N LEU A 24 1.64 -8.84 5.90
CA LEU A 24 0.55 -8.17 6.61
C LEU A 24 1.12 -7.65 7.92
N VAL A 25 1.03 -6.34 8.15
CA VAL A 25 1.46 -5.71 9.40
C VAL A 25 0.25 -5.09 10.06
N ASP A 26 -0.11 -5.60 11.23
CA ASP A 26 -1.09 -4.99 12.10
C ASP A 26 -0.41 -4.02 13.07
N GLU A 27 -1.13 -3.02 13.54
CA GLU A 27 -0.65 -1.97 14.44
C GLU A 27 0.66 -1.31 13.95
N PHE A 28 0.74 -0.99 12.66
CA PHE A 28 1.91 -0.36 12.05
C PHE A 28 2.20 1.05 12.61
N ASP A 29 1.23 1.66 13.29
CA ASP A 29 1.41 2.86 14.11
C ASP A 29 2.33 2.66 15.33
N LYS A 30 2.53 1.42 15.78
CA LYS A 30 3.32 1.05 16.97
C LYS A 30 4.71 0.50 16.64
N ILE A 31 5.19 0.69 15.40
CA ILE A 31 6.54 0.24 15.04
C ILE A 31 7.59 0.92 15.93
N PRO A 32 8.61 0.19 16.41
CA PRO A 32 9.70 0.79 17.17
C PRO A 32 10.41 1.86 16.35
N GLU A 33 10.78 2.99 16.98
CA GLU A 33 11.46 4.11 16.31
C GLU A 33 12.73 3.66 15.57
N ALA A 34 13.50 2.75 16.18
CA ALA A 34 14.71 2.17 15.58
C ALA A 34 14.44 1.36 14.30
N ASP A 35 13.24 0.77 14.15
CA ASP A 35 12.85 0.02 12.96
C ASP A 35 12.29 0.92 11.85
N VAL A 36 11.91 2.17 12.13
CA VAL A 36 11.31 3.10 11.15
C VAL A 36 12.25 3.36 9.98
N GLU A 37 13.51 3.67 10.28
CA GLU A 37 14.54 3.96 9.26
C GLU A 37 14.81 2.72 8.39
N TYR A 38 15.01 1.56 9.01
CA TYR A 38 15.23 0.32 8.25
C TYR A 38 14.02 -0.10 7.43
N CYS A 39 12.80 0.05 7.97
CA CYS A 39 11.58 -0.19 7.22
C CYS A 39 11.47 0.74 6.01
N TYR A 40 11.79 2.01 6.21
CA TYR A 40 11.85 2.98 5.13
C TYR A 40 12.85 2.53 4.07
N GLU A 41 14.09 2.19 4.42
CA GLU A 41 15.11 1.73 3.46
C GLU A 41 14.68 0.47 2.69
N LEU A 42 14.13 -0.53 3.38
CA LEU A 42 13.63 -1.77 2.77
C LEU A 42 12.50 -1.49 1.77
N LEU A 43 11.51 -0.67 2.15
CA LEU A 43 10.44 -0.24 1.25
C LEU A 43 10.95 0.61 0.08
N SER A 44 12.08 1.30 0.28
CA SER A 44 12.67 2.20 -0.71
C SER A 44 13.42 1.46 -1.80
N ASN A 45 14.30 0.56 -1.37
CA ASN A 45 15.39 0.02 -2.18
C ASN A 45 15.40 -1.51 -2.19
N GLY A 46 14.54 -2.15 -1.39
CA GLY A 46 14.58 -3.59 -1.16
C GLY A 46 15.78 -4.05 -0.34
N ARG A 47 16.53 -3.12 0.27
CA ARG A 47 17.71 -3.41 1.09
C ARG A 47 17.93 -2.36 2.17
N CYS A 48 18.48 -2.76 3.30
CA CYS A 48 18.93 -1.88 4.38
C CYS A 48 20.21 -2.44 5.03
N SER A 49 21.04 -1.56 5.58
CA SER A 49 22.26 -1.97 6.28
C SER A 49 22.11 -1.78 7.78
N VAL A 50 22.24 -2.86 8.54
CA VAL A 50 22.10 -2.83 10.01
C VAL A 50 23.48 -2.95 10.64
N HIS A 51 23.86 -1.93 11.41
CA HIS A 51 25.13 -1.87 12.13
C HIS A 51 24.88 -1.59 13.61
N SER A 52 25.25 -2.55 14.46
CA SER A 52 25.24 -2.41 15.92
C SER A 52 26.38 -3.22 16.54
N SER A 53 26.49 -3.19 17.87
CA SER A 53 27.46 -4.02 18.60
C SER A 53 27.17 -5.53 18.50
N ARG A 54 25.96 -5.92 18.07
CA ARG A 54 25.49 -7.32 18.03
C ARG A 54 25.23 -7.86 16.63
N ILE A 55 24.95 -6.99 15.66
CA ILE A 55 24.66 -7.37 14.27
C ILE A 55 25.34 -6.42 13.30
N HIS A 56 25.93 -6.99 12.24
CA HIS A 56 26.57 -6.26 11.16
C HIS A 56 26.24 -6.97 9.84
N THR A 57 25.11 -6.63 9.23
CA THR A 57 24.62 -7.30 8.02
C THR A 57 23.90 -6.35 7.08
N GLU A 58 23.99 -6.63 5.79
CA GLU A 58 23.06 -6.11 4.80
C GLU A 58 21.85 -7.05 4.73
N ILE A 59 20.65 -6.48 4.74
CA ILE A 59 19.39 -7.21 4.64
C ILE A 59 18.81 -6.88 3.29
N GLU A 60 18.51 -7.89 2.47
CA GLU A 60 17.84 -7.74 1.17
C GLU A 60 16.48 -8.44 1.20
N SER A 61 15.41 -7.67 0.99
CA SER A 61 14.05 -8.19 1.01
C SER A 61 13.13 -7.34 0.16
N ARG A 62 12.60 -7.91 -0.93
CA ARG A 62 11.58 -7.29 -1.80
C ARG A 62 10.22 -7.91 -1.51
N PHE A 63 9.32 -7.16 -0.90
CA PHE A 63 8.01 -7.64 -0.50
C PHE A 63 6.90 -6.65 -0.89
N ILE A 64 5.66 -7.13 -0.83
CA ILE A 64 4.48 -6.27 -0.87
C ILE A 64 3.98 -6.15 0.57
N MET A 65 3.84 -4.92 1.07
CA MET A 65 3.34 -4.67 2.42
C MET A 65 1.89 -4.21 2.36
N ILE A 66 1.05 -4.81 3.22
CA ILE A 66 -0.27 -4.30 3.57
C ILE A 66 -0.19 -4.00 5.06
N ALA A 67 -0.37 -2.73 5.40
CA ALA A 67 -0.22 -2.25 6.77
C ALA A 67 -1.55 -1.67 7.26
N PHE A 68 -1.92 -2.03 8.49
CA PHE A 68 -3.03 -1.45 9.22
C PHE A 68 -2.45 -0.55 10.31
N ALA A 69 -2.95 0.68 10.39
CA ALA A 69 -2.48 1.65 11.36
C ALA A 69 -3.67 2.39 11.97
N ASN A 70 -3.65 2.54 13.28
CA ASN A 70 -4.69 3.28 13.99
C ASN A 70 -4.44 4.79 13.93
N PRO A 71 -5.49 5.64 13.87
CA PRO A 71 -5.33 7.08 13.98
C PRO A 71 -4.61 7.47 15.27
N ARG A 72 -3.86 8.57 15.28
CA ARG A 72 -3.10 9.03 16.48
C ARG A 72 -3.96 9.13 17.73
N ARG A 73 -5.21 9.61 17.59
CA ARG A 73 -6.17 9.73 18.70
C ARG A 73 -7.20 8.59 18.74
N GLY A 74 -6.94 7.48 18.06
CA GLY A 74 -7.79 6.30 17.97
C GLY A 74 -9.01 6.44 17.04
N VAL A 75 -9.43 7.68 16.74
CA VAL A 75 -10.52 7.98 15.81
C VAL A 75 -10.17 9.18 14.93
N PHE A 76 -10.57 9.14 13.67
CA PHE A 76 -10.43 10.29 12.76
C PHE A 76 -11.41 11.39 13.19
N ARG A 77 -10.90 12.55 13.60
CA ARG A 77 -11.68 13.75 13.97
C ARG A 77 -11.09 14.99 13.30
N GLY A 78 -11.96 15.90 12.87
CA GLY A 78 -11.52 17.10 12.15
C GLY A 78 -10.81 16.71 10.86
N ASN A 79 -9.63 17.28 10.61
CA ASN A 79 -8.80 16.97 9.44
C ASN A 79 -8.19 15.55 9.55
N PRO A 80 -8.62 14.56 8.75
CA PRO A 80 -8.16 13.18 8.88
C PRO A 80 -6.67 13.00 8.60
N MET A 81 -6.07 13.87 7.78
CA MET A 81 -4.65 13.78 7.44
C MET A 81 -3.76 14.09 8.66
N GLU A 82 -4.22 14.93 9.59
CA GLU A 82 -3.49 15.23 10.83
C GLU A 82 -3.43 14.03 11.78
N GLU A 83 -4.35 13.07 11.62
CA GLU A 83 -4.44 11.86 12.43
C GLU A 83 -3.59 10.70 11.90
N ILE A 84 -2.86 10.88 10.79
CA ILE A 84 -1.96 9.85 10.26
C ILE A 84 -0.79 9.62 11.25
N PRO A 85 -0.62 8.40 11.77
CA PRO A 85 0.34 8.11 12.85
C PRO A 85 1.78 7.93 12.34
N LEU A 86 1.98 7.88 11.02
CA LEU A 86 3.27 7.56 10.40
C LEU A 86 4.02 8.82 9.97
N PRO A 87 5.36 8.80 9.95
CA PRO A 87 6.16 9.86 9.35
C PRO A 87 5.83 10.02 7.85
N PRO A 88 5.71 11.25 7.31
CA PRO A 88 5.36 11.47 5.90
C PRO A 88 6.28 10.76 4.91
N LEU A 89 7.56 10.57 5.24
CA LEU A 89 8.52 9.82 4.41
C LEU A 89 8.15 8.34 4.25
N LEU A 90 7.62 7.72 5.30
CA LEU A 90 7.18 6.34 5.28
C LEU A 90 5.84 6.22 4.55
N VAL A 91 4.93 7.17 4.80
CA VAL A 91 3.64 7.29 4.09
C VAL A 91 3.84 7.34 2.58
N SER A 92 4.82 8.11 2.09
CA SER A 92 5.09 8.23 0.64
C SER A 92 5.55 6.91 -0.01
N ARG A 93 5.93 5.90 0.77
CA ARG A 93 6.25 4.54 0.28
C ARG A 93 5.02 3.70 -0.04
N PHE A 94 3.83 4.10 0.41
CA PHE A 94 2.58 3.40 0.13
C PHE A 94 1.88 4.01 -1.08
N ALA A 95 1.75 3.22 -2.15
CA ALA A 95 1.10 3.64 -3.38
C ALA A 95 -0.39 3.98 -3.16
N LEU A 96 -1.08 3.17 -2.36
CA LEU A 96 -2.50 3.34 -2.03
C LEU A 96 -2.62 3.43 -0.52
N ILE A 97 -3.35 4.43 -0.05
CA ILE A 97 -3.59 4.65 1.38
C ILE A 97 -5.06 4.94 1.52
N VAL A 98 -5.79 4.06 2.18
CA VAL A 98 -7.24 4.18 2.35
C VAL A 98 -7.57 4.43 3.80
N ARG A 99 -8.57 5.27 4.03
CA ARG A 99 -9.16 5.46 5.35
C ARG A 99 -10.40 4.58 5.48
N THR A 100 -10.59 3.95 6.64
CA THR A 100 -11.87 3.30 6.96
C THR A 100 -12.92 4.36 7.27
N GLU A 101 -14.08 4.27 6.62
CA GLU A 101 -15.22 5.15 6.89
C GLU A 101 -15.99 4.70 8.14
N ASN A 102 -16.65 5.66 8.80
CA ASN A 102 -17.59 5.33 9.87
C ASN A 102 -18.89 4.84 9.25
N ILE A 103 -19.22 3.58 9.48
CA ILE A 103 -20.49 3.01 9.04
C ILE A 103 -21.64 3.51 9.92
N GLY A 104 -22.80 3.75 9.31
CA GLY A 104 -24.02 4.14 10.01
C GLY A 104 -24.55 3.04 10.94
N GLU A 105 -25.51 3.37 11.80
CA GLU A 105 -26.08 2.38 12.73
C GLU A 105 -26.74 1.20 11.98
N ASP A 106 -27.46 1.47 10.90
CA ASP A 106 -28.17 0.45 10.13
C ASP A 106 -27.20 -0.46 9.36
N GLU A 107 -26.17 0.11 8.74
CA GLU A 107 -25.09 -0.65 8.08
C GLU A 107 -24.33 -1.51 9.09
N ARG A 108 -24.02 -0.97 10.28
CA ARG A 108 -23.38 -1.71 11.37
C ARG A 108 -24.25 -2.87 11.83
N LYS A 109 -25.56 -2.67 12.00
CA LYS A 109 -26.51 -3.74 12.35
C LYS A 109 -26.57 -4.81 11.25
N ALA A 110 -26.56 -4.41 9.98
CA ALA A 110 -26.54 -5.33 8.85
C ALA A 110 -25.26 -6.18 8.85
N LEU A 111 -24.09 -5.55 8.99
CA LEU A 111 -22.80 -6.23 9.09
C LEU A 111 -22.76 -7.21 10.28
N PHE A 112 -23.29 -6.80 11.44
CA PHE A 112 -23.38 -7.68 12.61
C PHE A 112 -24.27 -8.89 12.36
N LYS A 113 -25.42 -8.70 11.68
CA LYS A 113 -26.29 -9.82 11.28
C LYS A 113 -25.54 -10.76 10.34
N GLU A 114 -24.87 -10.26 9.31
CA GLU A 114 -24.11 -11.12 8.38
C GLU A 114 -23.03 -11.94 9.09
N LYS A 115 -22.26 -11.30 9.97
CA LYS A 115 -21.24 -11.98 10.79
C LYS A 115 -21.85 -13.01 11.74
N PHE A 116 -22.94 -12.66 12.41
CA PHE A 116 -23.62 -13.54 13.34
C PHE A 116 -24.14 -14.82 12.67
N TYR A 117 -24.65 -14.70 11.44
CA TYR A 117 -25.14 -15.84 10.67
C TYR A 117 -24.05 -16.57 9.87
N GLY A 118 -22.76 -16.21 10.03
CA GLY A 118 -21.66 -16.83 9.29
C GLY A 118 -21.69 -16.62 7.77
N ARG A 119 -22.52 -15.68 7.28
CA ARG A 119 -22.64 -15.39 5.84
C ARG A 119 -21.43 -14.63 5.28
N SER A 120 -20.63 -14.05 6.19
CA SER A 120 -19.38 -13.38 5.87
C SER A 120 -18.18 -14.32 5.76
N GLU A 121 -18.38 -15.65 5.78
CA GLU A 121 -17.28 -16.58 5.56
C GLU A 121 -16.71 -16.46 4.14
N ILE A 122 -15.39 -16.56 4.09
CA ILE A 122 -14.49 -16.36 2.95
C ILE A 122 -15.13 -16.80 1.63
N ARG A 123 -15.18 -15.91 0.63
CA ARG A 123 -15.48 -16.31 -0.76
C ARG A 123 -14.57 -17.47 -1.11
N VAL A 124 -15.16 -18.64 -1.37
CA VAL A 124 -14.41 -19.82 -1.79
C VAL A 124 -13.51 -19.40 -2.94
N LYS A 125 -12.20 -19.54 -2.71
CA LYS A 125 -11.20 -19.24 -3.71
C LYS A 125 -11.53 -20.07 -4.96
N PRO A 126 -11.73 -19.45 -6.13
CA PRO A 126 -12.00 -20.20 -7.35
C PRO A 126 -10.88 -21.21 -7.59
N GLU A 127 -11.22 -22.40 -8.07
CA GLU A 127 -10.27 -23.50 -8.32
C GLU A 127 -9.08 -23.05 -9.18
N TYR A 128 -9.33 -22.15 -10.12
CA TYR A 128 -8.34 -21.62 -11.05
C TYR A 128 -7.57 -20.40 -10.54
N TYR A 129 -7.79 -19.91 -9.32
CA TYR A 129 -7.14 -18.69 -8.83
C TYR A 129 -5.61 -18.81 -8.80
N ASP A 130 -5.06 -19.93 -8.31
CA ASP A 130 -3.60 -20.12 -8.27
C ASP A 130 -2.98 -20.20 -9.66
N ARG A 131 -3.72 -20.81 -10.60
CA ARG A 131 -3.30 -20.87 -12.00
C ARG A 131 -3.35 -19.49 -12.64
N TRP A 132 -4.41 -18.73 -12.37
CA TRP A 132 -4.56 -17.34 -12.81
C TRP A 132 -3.38 -16.48 -12.32
N ILE A 133 -3.08 -16.49 -11.02
CA ILE A 133 -1.92 -15.75 -10.48
C ILE A 133 -0.61 -16.12 -11.19
N LYS A 134 -0.34 -17.41 -11.38
CA LYS A 134 0.88 -17.88 -12.05
C LYS A 134 0.98 -17.37 -13.49
N VAL A 135 -0.11 -17.43 -14.24
CA VAL A 135 -0.12 -16.99 -15.64
C VAL A 135 -0.06 -15.45 -15.73
N SER A 136 -0.84 -14.73 -14.92
CA SER A 136 -0.84 -13.26 -14.88
C SER A 136 0.53 -12.66 -14.55
N ARG A 137 1.32 -13.31 -13.68
CA ARG A 137 2.69 -12.86 -13.34
C ARG A 137 3.66 -12.94 -14.52
N ASN A 138 3.42 -13.84 -15.47
CA ASN A 138 4.27 -14.03 -16.65
C ASN A 138 3.83 -13.15 -17.83
N PHE A 139 2.60 -12.62 -17.79
CA PHE A 139 2.10 -11.74 -18.82
C PHE A 139 2.84 -10.39 -18.78
N LYS A 140 3.27 -9.92 -19.95
CA LYS A 140 4.01 -8.66 -20.12
C LYS A 140 3.17 -7.71 -20.97
N PRO A 141 2.35 -6.84 -20.36
CA PRO A 141 1.55 -5.88 -21.10
C PRO A 141 2.44 -4.79 -21.70
N ASP A 142 2.10 -4.38 -22.92
CA ASP A 142 2.60 -3.17 -23.56
C ASP A 142 1.69 -1.99 -23.24
N ILE A 143 2.23 -0.77 -23.34
CA ILE A 143 1.43 0.46 -23.26
C ILE A 143 1.00 0.81 -24.68
N VAL A 144 -0.30 0.67 -24.96
CA VAL A 144 -0.92 0.92 -26.27
C VAL A 144 -1.90 2.10 -26.24
N ALA A 145 -2.11 2.69 -25.06
CA ALA A 145 -2.86 3.93 -24.89
C ALA A 145 -2.25 5.04 -25.75
N GLY A 146 -3.10 5.86 -26.38
CA GLY A 146 -2.65 7.01 -27.16
C GLY A 146 -1.98 8.06 -26.28
N GLU A 147 -1.06 8.83 -26.87
CA GLU A 147 -0.27 9.87 -26.19
C GLU A 147 -1.15 10.82 -25.35
N ARG A 148 -2.27 11.29 -25.92
CA ARG A 148 -3.23 12.17 -25.22
C ARG A 148 -3.81 11.57 -23.93
N GLU A 149 -4.04 10.25 -23.92
CA GLU A 149 -4.59 9.55 -22.74
C GLU A 149 -3.51 9.43 -21.66
N VAL A 150 -2.28 9.14 -22.07
CA VAL A 150 -1.11 9.07 -21.19
C VAL A 150 -0.83 10.44 -20.57
N ASP A 151 -0.83 11.51 -21.36
CA ASP A 151 -0.62 12.87 -20.89
C ASP A 151 -1.67 13.29 -19.87
N ARG A 152 -2.95 13.01 -20.15
CA ARG A 152 -4.04 13.29 -19.20
C ARG A 152 -3.83 12.55 -17.88
N TYR A 153 -3.47 11.28 -17.94
CA TYR A 153 -3.24 10.44 -16.77
C TYR A 153 -2.05 10.94 -15.94
N ILE A 154 -0.95 11.33 -16.58
CA ILE A 154 0.22 11.93 -15.92
C ILE A 154 -0.13 13.28 -15.29
N GLU A 155 -0.88 14.13 -15.99
CA GLU A 155 -1.33 15.44 -15.49
C GLU A 155 -2.16 15.30 -14.20
N LYS A 156 -3.08 14.32 -14.16
CA LYS A 156 -3.84 14.02 -12.93
C LYS A 156 -2.93 13.57 -11.79
N ALA A 157 -2.00 12.67 -12.07
CA ALA A 157 -1.02 12.24 -11.07
C ALA A 157 -0.15 13.40 -10.54
N SER A 158 0.25 14.31 -11.42
CA SER A 158 1.01 15.52 -11.08
C SER A 158 0.24 16.43 -10.12
N LYS A 159 -1.05 16.65 -10.38
CA LYS A 159 -1.93 17.43 -9.49
C LYS A 159 -2.06 16.82 -8.10
N LEU A 160 -2.08 15.48 -7.99
CA LEU A 160 -2.07 14.80 -6.69
C LEU A 160 -0.77 15.05 -5.94
N VAL A 161 0.38 14.99 -6.62
CA VAL A 161 1.68 15.32 -6.00
C VAL A 161 1.66 16.77 -5.51
N GLU A 162 1.26 17.72 -6.36
CA GLU A 162 1.21 19.14 -5.99
C GLU A 162 0.34 19.40 -4.77
N ARG A 163 -0.85 18.77 -4.71
CA ARG A 163 -1.82 18.92 -3.62
C ARG A 163 -1.32 18.32 -2.31
N TYR A 164 -0.71 17.14 -2.33
CA TYR A 164 -0.43 16.38 -1.09
C TYR A 164 1.04 16.35 -0.68
N GLN A 165 2.00 16.85 -1.46
CA GLN A 165 3.43 16.80 -1.14
C GLN A 165 3.80 17.36 0.23
N SER A 166 3.08 18.38 0.70
CA SER A 166 3.30 19.07 1.97
C SER A 166 2.38 18.59 3.10
N THR A 167 1.51 17.62 2.83
CA THR A 167 0.56 17.06 3.80
C THR A 167 1.11 15.78 4.44
N ASN A 168 0.48 15.32 5.52
CA ASN A 168 0.82 14.04 6.15
C ASN A 168 0.46 12.82 5.29
N LEU A 169 -0.47 12.93 4.33
CA LEU A 169 -0.76 11.87 3.35
C LEU A 169 0.36 11.72 2.30
N ARG A 170 1.23 12.74 2.21
CA ARG A 170 2.41 12.90 1.36
C ARG A 170 2.43 12.06 0.08
N ARG A 171 2.23 12.75 -1.05
CA ARG A 171 2.54 12.24 -2.39
C ARG A 171 3.76 12.96 -2.93
N ASP A 172 4.78 12.21 -3.33
CA ASP A 172 6.05 12.74 -3.85
C ASP A 172 6.33 12.22 -5.28
N LEU A 173 7.52 12.49 -5.81
CA LEU A 173 7.92 12.07 -7.17
C LEU A 173 7.88 10.55 -7.39
N ARG A 174 7.83 9.74 -6.32
CA ARG A 174 7.64 8.29 -6.44
C ARG A 174 6.27 7.90 -6.95
N MET A 175 5.31 8.82 -6.95
CA MET A 175 4.08 8.62 -7.71
C MET A 175 4.36 8.22 -9.15
N GLY A 176 5.45 8.68 -9.77
CA GLY A 176 5.88 8.24 -11.11
C GLY A 176 6.07 6.71 -11.24
N ASP A 177 6.57 6.06 -10.18
CA ASP A 177 6.66 4.59 -10.14
C ASP A 177 5.26 3.97 -10.04
N TYR A 178 4.39 4.52 -9.18
CA TYR A 178 3.07 3.95 -8.90
C TYR A 178 2.13 4.08 -10.11
N ILE A 179 2.10 5.25 -10.74
CA ILE A 179 1.26 5.50 -11.91
C ILE A 179 1.70 4.67 -13.12
N ARG A 180 2.92 4.15 -13.14
CA ARG A 180 3.32 3.15 -14.12
C ARG A 180 2.96 1.73 -13.68
N ARG A 181 3.19 1.38 -12.41
CA ARG A 181 3.06 0.00 -11.92
C ARG A 181 1.61 -0.46 -11.74
N ILE A 182 0.73 0.43 -11.30
CA ILE A 182 -0.70 0.12 -11.07
C ILE A 182 -1.39 -0.28 -12.39
N PRO A 183 -1.36 0.51 -13.48
CA PRO A 183 -2.02 0.11 -14.72
C PRO A 183 -1.39 -1.15 -15.32
N LEU A 184 -0.08 -1.35 -15.20
CA LEU A 184 0.57 -2.60 -15.61
C LEU A 184 0.09 -3.80 -14.79
N ALA A 185 -0.22 -3.63 -13.49
CA ALA A 185 -0.76 -4.69 -12.66
C ALA A 185 -2.20 -5.05 -13.05
N ILE A 186 -3.04 -4.05 -13.34
CA ILE A 186 -4.41 -4.22 -13.85
C ILE A 186 -4.39 -4.93 -15.21
N ALA A 187 -3.53 -4.48 -16.12
CA ALA A 187 -3.32 -5.10 -17.43
C ALA A 187 -2.86 -6.57 -17.31
N ARG A 188 -1.95 -6.88 -16.37
CA ARG A 188 -1.51 -8.27 -16.08
C ARG A 188 -2.62 -9.15 -15.54
N SER A 189 -3.45 -8.62 -14.64
CA SER A 189 -4.54 -9.38 -14.02
C SER A 189 -5.65 -9.69 -15.02
N SER A 190 -5.87 -8.79 -15.99
CA SER A 190 -6.88 -8.90 -17.05
C SER A 190 -6.39 -9.51 -18.36
N PHE A 191 -5.09 -9.80 -18.49
CA PHE A 191 -4.43 -10.28 -19.73
C PHE A 191 -4.63 -9.36 -20.94
N LYS A 192 -4.56 -8.05 -20.72
CA LYS A 192 -4.69 -7.02 -21.75
C LYS A 192 -3.51 -6.08 -21.74
N ASN A 193 -3.31 -5.31 -22.81
CA ASN A 193 -2.35 -4.21 -22.81
C ASN A 193 -2.91 -3.00 -22.04
N VAL A 194 -2.04 -2.06 -21.68
CA VAL A 194 -2.47 -0.81 -21.04
C VAL A 194 -3.05 0.10 -22.12
N ASP A 195 -4.37 0.08 -22.24
CA ASP A 195 -5.18 0.95 -23.08
C ASP A 195 -5.83 2.08 -22.26
N ALA A 196 -6.69 2.87 -22.89
CA ALA A 196 -7.38 3.99 -22.25
C ALA A 196 -8.32 3.55 -21.11
N ASP A 197 -8.91 2.35 -21.19
CA ASP A 197 -9.79 1.83 -20.14
C ASP A 197 -8.97 1.44 -18.91
N VAL A 198 -7.82 0.78 -19.10
CA VAL A 198 -6.90 0.41 -18.00
C VAL A 198 -6.34 1.66 -17.30
N LEU A 199 -6.04 2.72 -18.04
CA LEU A 199 -5.60 3.99 -17.44
C LEU A 199 -6.72 4.62 -16.60
N ARG A 200 -7.96 4.61 -17.09
CA ARG A 200 -9.13 5.09 -16.32
C ARG A 200 -9.37 4.27 -15.06
N GLU A 201 -9.31 2.95 -15.14
CA GLU A 201 -9.44 2.09 -13.95
C GLU A 201 -8.32 2.36 -12.93
N SER A 202 -7.08 2.56 -13.40
CA SER A 202 -5.99 2.92 -12.52
C SER A 202 -6.19 4.29 -11.86
N GLU A 203 -6.76 5.25 -12.59
CA GLU A 203 -7.07 6.59 -12.12
C GLU A 203 -8.11 6.52 -11.00
N ASP A 204 -9.21 5.80 -11.22
CA ASP A 204 -10.27 5.57 -10.24
C ASP A 204 -9.74 4.95 -8.93
N ILE A 205 -8.81 3.99 -9.04
CA ILE A 205 -8.18 3.36 -7.87
C ILE A 205 -7.31 4.36 -7.09
N ILE A 206 -6.54 5.19 -7.78
CA ILE A 206 -5.66 6.18 -7.14
C ILE A 206 -6.49 7.30 -6.52
N GLU A 207 -7.44 7.88 -7.27
CA GLU A 207 -8.34 8.93 -6.81
C GLU A 207 -9.18 8.42 -5.63
N GLY A 208 -9.81 7.25 -5.74
CA GLY A 208 -10.60 6.64 -4.65
C GLY A 208 -9.79 6.36 -3.39
N SER A 209 -8.48 6.06 -3.51
CA SER A 209 -7.63 5.94 -2.31
C SER A 209 -7.50 7.27 -1.56
N ILE A 210 -7.55 8.39 -2.29
CA ILE A 210 -7.33 9.73 -1.77
C ILE A 210 -8.65 10.40 -1.33
N GLU A 211 -9.75 10.20 -2.07
CA GLU A 211 -11.07 10.76 -1.76
C GLU A 211 -11.53 10.44 -0.33
N SER A 212 -11.17 9.25 0.17
CA SER A 212 -11.45 8.84 1.55
C SER A 212 -10.87 9.80 2.60
N TRP A 213 -9.88 10.62 2.25
CA TRP A 213 -9.21 11.60 3.11
C TRP A 213 -9.73 13.03 2.97
N GLU A 214 -10.45 13.35 1.89
CA GLU A 214 -10.99 14.71 1.64
C GLU A 214 -12.37 14.91 2.27
N ASN A 215 -13.18 13.85 2.33
CA ASN A 215 -14.54 13.90 2.87
C ASN A 215 -14.54 13.73 4.40
N ALA A 216 -14.41 14.85 5.13
CA ALA A 216 -14.63 14.92 6.58
C ALA A 216 -15.29 16.24 6.99
#